data_AF-A0A1R1Y2Q1-F1
#
_entry.id   AF-A0A1R1Y2Q1-F1
#
_cell.length_a   1.000
_cell.length_b   1.000
_cell.length_c   1.000
_cell.angle_alpha   90.00
_cell.angle_beta   90.00
_cell.angle_gamma   90.00
#
_symmetry.space_group_name_H-M   'P 1'
#
loop_
_entity.id
_entity.type
_entity.pdbx_description
1 polymer ?
#
loop_
_entity_poly.entity_id
_entity_poly.type
_entity_poly.pdbx_seq_one_letter_code
_entity_poly.pdbx_strand_id
1 'polypeptide(L)'
;MDASKYKRSKSRQDWISFEYKRRVWWFLYIRNVIIGLNYGTIIKISSNDMAVNFPSNDYYFQNYNSDPSLKNYELTDCTKAINENKRDKRDEAYVLVKSYLELGIASDFINKTRLCLYNKSSDYYTKLSYIKSRINKFEHFLGNHYSYLEIDKVTLLPKSRSSNVYENKKYALFFVSTYTIRVASIITHMIDIVPYSLDPDQLERSKAAKNICIYKAIETITLIKSSMTAMGPTIINICIFYAVSICGAIFVNSVDLLDHPKHRAISESFKYVLEFFKKYCSFQSSSSEFENSKTPTSFP
;
A
#
# COMPACT_ATOMS: atom_id res chain seq x y z
N MET A 1 6.10 1.49 27.48
CA MET A 1 6.60 2.12 26.24
C MET A 1 6.77 3.60 26.52
N ASP A 2 8.01 4.08 26.53
CA ASP A 2 8.36 5.46 26.92
C ASP A 2 7.69 6.46 25.97
N ALA A 3 6.85 7.35 26.51
CA ALA A 3 6.00 8.28 25.76
C ALA A 3 6.85 9.38 25.11
N SER A 4 7.44 9.05 23.96
CA SER A 4 8.34 9.89 23.17
C SER A 4 7.68 11.14 22.56
N LYS A 5 6.36 11.32 22.69
CA LYS A 5 5.65 12.52 22.23
C LYS A 5 6.16 13.82 22.87
N TYR A 6 6.86 13.75 24.00
CA TYR A 6 7.20 14.94 24.81
C TYR A 6 8.71 15.14 25.08
N LYS A 7 9.60 14.26 24.58
CA LYS A 7 11.06 14.44 24.77
C LYS A 7 11.64 15.28 23.64
N ARG A 8 12.04 16.52 23.96
CA ARG A 8 12.83 17.36 23.05
C ARG A 8 14.23 16.76 22.87
N SER A 9 14.68 16.63 21.62
CA SER A 9 16.07 16.25 21.34
C SER A 9 17.00 17.37 21.83
N LYS A 10 17.93 17.04 22.74
CA LYS A 10 18.90 18.00 23.26
C LYS A 10 20.13 18.13 22.36
N SER A 11 20.40 17.13 21.53
CA SER A 11 21.47 17.11 20.55
C SER A 11 21.03 16.50 19.21
N ARG A 12 21.85 16.67 18.16
CA ARG A 12 21.63 16.00 16.86
C ARG A 12 21.69 14.48 16.97
N GLN A 13 22.59 13.96 17.80
CA GLN A 13 22.70 12.53 18.03
C GLN A 13 21.43 11.98 18.70
N ASP A 14 20.85 12.74 19.63
CA ASP A 14 19.56 12.40 20.22
C ASP A 14 18.46 12.41 19.15
N TRP A 15 18.45 13.42 18.26
CA TRP A 15 17.49 13.49 17.17
C TRP A 15 17.57 12.26 16.25
N ILE A 16 18.79 11.87 15.84
CA ILE A 16 19.01 10.67 14.99
C ILE A 16 18.50 9.42 15.70
N SER A 17 18.80 9.27 16.99
CA SER A 17 18.32 8.14 17.80
C SER A 17 16.79 8.10 17.90
N PHE A 18 16.14 9.25 18.12
CA PHE A 18 14.69 9.34 18.18
C PHE A 18 14.03 9.05 16.82
N GLU A 19 14.57 9.60 15.74
CA GLU A 19 14.05 9.37 14.39
C GLU A 19 14.25 7.91 13.96
N TYR A 20 15.37 7.28 14.34
CA TYR A 20 15.59 5.84 14.15
C TYR A 20 14.51 5.02 14.86
N LYS A 21 14.26 5.27 16.15
CA LYS A 21 13.21 4.59 16.93
C LYS A 21 11.82 4.79 16.32
N ARG A 22 11.52 5.99 15.84
CA ARG A 22 10.26 6.31 15.13
C ARG A 22 10.11 5.49 13.85
N ARG A 23 11.16 5.43 13.03
CA ARG A 23 11.16 4.64 11.79
C ARG A 23 11.05 3.15 12.05
N VAL A 24 11.70 2.63 13.09
CA VAL A 24 11.54 1.24 13.55
C VAL A 24 10.09 0.97 13.98
N TRP A 25 9.47 1.87 14.73
CA TRP A 25 8.07 1.72 15.13
C TRP A 25 7.15 1.62 13.90
N TRP A 26 7.33 2.52 12.92
CA TRP A 26 6.55 2.49 11.69
C TRP A 26 6.83 1.26 10.82
N PHE A 27 8.07 0.80 10.77
CA PHE A 27 8.43 -0.45 10.11
C PHE A 27 7.70 -1.64 10.74
N LEU A 28 7.66 -1.73 12.07
CA LEU A 28 6.92 -2.78 12.79
C LEU A 28 5.41 -2.70 12.52
N TYR A 29 4.84 -1.49 12.50
CA TYR A 29 3.44 -1.27 12.12
C TYR A 29 3.15 -1.76 10.70
N ILE A 30 3.94 -1.32 9.71
CA ILE A 30 3.80 -1.73 8.30
C ILE A 30 3.90 -3.25 8.19
N ARG A 31 4.89 -3.85 8.84
CA ARG A 31 5.05 -5.31 8.83
C ARG A 31 3.87 -6.03 9.45
N ASN A 32 3.27 -5.47 10.51
CA ASN A 32 2.05 -6.02 11.12
C ASN A 32 0.87 -5.99 10.13
N VAL A 33 0.67 -4.88 9.42
CA VAL A 33 -0.37 -4.77 8.36
C VAL A 33 -0.13 -5.78 7.24
N ILE A 34 1.11 -5.90 6.77
CA ILE A 34 1.50 -6.87 5.73
C ILE A 34 1.19 -8.30 6.20
N ILE A 35 1.62 -8.69 7.41
CA ILE A 35 1.39 -10.04 7.91
C ILE A 35 -0.11 -10.29 8.13
N GLY A 36 -0.85 -9.28 8.61
CA GLY A 36 -2.30 -9.34 8.78
C GLY A 36 -3.03 -9.65 7.46
N LEU A 37 -2.65 -8.96 6.39
CA LEU A 37 -3.24 -9.15 5.06
C LEU A 37 -2.88 -10.49 4.42
N ASN A 38 -1.60 -10.86 4.47
CA ASN A 38 -1.11 -12.03 3.74
C ASN A 38 -1.41 -13.35 4.46
N TYR A 39 -1.45 -13.35 5.79
CA TYR A 39 -1.58 -14.57 6.60
C TYR A 39 -2.86 -14.60 7.45
N GLY A 40 -3.74 -13.59 7.32
CA GLY A 40 -4.99 -13.53 8.10
C GLY A 40 -4.77 -13.35 9.60
N THR A 41 -3.62 -12.82 10.01
CA THR A 41 -3.32 -12.61 11.44
C THR A 41 -4.01 -11.36 11.97
N ILE A 42 -4.29 -11.34 13.28
CA ILE A 42 -4.89 -10.19 13.95
C ILE A 42 -3.90 -9.02 13.91
N ILE A 43 -4.38 -7.85 13.47
CA ILE A 43 -3.62 -6.60 13.53
C ILE A 43 -3.42 -6.26 15.01
N LYS A 44 -2.17 -6.34 15.48
CA LYS A 44 -1.83 -6.19 16.91
C LYS A 44 -1.66 -4.75 17.34
N ILE A 45 -1.49 -3.83 16.38
CA ILE A 45 -1.28 -2.41 16.63
C ILE A 45 -2.46 -1.67 15.98
N SER A 46 -3.40 -1.19 16.80
CA SER A 46 -4.49 -0.38 16.27
C SER A 46 -3.97 0.98 15.81
N SER A 47 -4.63 1.59 14.82
CA SER A 47 -4.43 3.00 14.50
C SER A 47 -4.68 3.90 15.71
N ASN A 48 -5.54 3.49 16.65
CA ASN A 48 -5.82 4.25 17.86
C ASN A 48 -4.64 4.23 18.86
N ASP A 49 -3.74 3.25 18.75
CA ASP A 49 -2.58 3.09 19.62
C ASP A 49 -1.32 3.80 19.07
N MET A 50 -1.49 4.69 18.07
CA MET A 50 -0.40 5.45 17.47
C MET A 50 0.24 6.42 18.47
N ALA A 51 1.42 6.04 18.94
CA ALA A 51 2.20 6.82 19.90
C ALA A 51 3.26 7.74 19.26
N VAL A 52 3.50 7.66 17.95
CA VAL A 52 4.59 8.39 17.27
C VAL A 52 4.09 9.24 16.11
N ASN A 53 4.79 10.35 15.83
CA ASN A 53 4.57 11.16 14.64
C ASN A 53 5.09 10.44 13.38
N PHE A 54 4.66 10.89 12.20
CA PHE A 54 5.21 10.40 10.93
C PHE A 54 6.73 10.68 10.82
N PRO A 55 7.48 9.83 10.10
CA PRO A 55 8.89 10.08 9.80
C PRO A 55 9.10 11.44 9.13
N SER A 56 10.30 11.99 9.28
CA SER A 56 10.65 13.32 8.77
C SER A 56 12.15 13.44 8.47
N ASN A 57 12.49 14.41 7.62
CA ASN A 57 13.86 14.74 7.24
C ASN A 57 14.61 13.51 6.68
N ASP A 58 14.03 12.85 5.69
CA ASP A 58 14.54 11.62 5.07
C ASP A 58 15.94 11.80 4.50
N TYR A 59 16.16 12.92 3.79
CA TYR A 59 17.47 13.23 3.22
C TYR A 59 18.54 13.35 4.30
N TYR A 60 18.23 14.06 5.39
CA TYR A 60 19.16 14.19 6.52
C TYR A 60 19.42 12.84 7.19
N PHE A 61 18.36 12.10 7.51
CA PHE A 61 18.46 10.80 8.18
C PHE A 61 19.28 9.76 7.38
N GLN A 62 19.23 9.82 6.05
CA GLN A 62 20.01 8.92 5.19
C GLN A 62 21.47 9.35 5.04
N ASN A 63 21.78 10.65 5.16
CA ASN A 63 23.08 11.20 4.78
C ASN A 63 23.85 11.87 5.92
N TYR A 64 23.35 11.84 7.16
CA TYR A 64 23.96 12.57 8.29
C TYR A 64 25.43 12.21 8.59
N ASN A 65 25.89 11.02 8.18
CA ASN A 65 27.29 10.59 8.31
C ASN A 65 28.13 10.84 7.05
N SER A 66 27.49 10.87 5.87
CA SER A 66 28.17 10.87 4.57
C SER A 66 28.25 12.25 3.93
N ASP A 67 27.35 13.17 4.27
CA ASP A 67 27.28 14.51 3.68
C ASP A 67 27.79 15.59 4.67
N PRO A 68 28.99 16.16 4.43
CA PRO A 68 29.55 17.21 5.29
C PRO A 68 28.71 18.49 5.35
N SER A 69 27.87 18.77 4.34
CA SER A 69 27.02 19.97 4.29
C SER A 69 25.92 19.95 5.36
N LEU A 70 25.57 18.76 5.86
CA LEU A 70 24.56 18.57 6.89
C LEU A 70 25.06 18.91 8.30
N LYS A 71 26.34 19.25 8.46
CA LYS A 71 26.92 19.72 9.73
C LYS A 71 26.32 21.03 10.23
N ASN A 72 25.60 21.80 9.41
CA ASN A 72 24.92 23.03 9.83
C ASN A 72 23.40 22.98 9.59
N TYR A 73 22.84 21.80 9.30
CA TYR A 73 21.42 21.67 9.03
C TYR A 73 20.57 21.96 10.28
N GLU A 74 19.60 22.86 10.16
CA GLU A 74 18.63 23.15 11.21
C GLU A 74 17.58 22.05 11.25
N LEU A 75 17.62 21.21 12.29
CA LEU A 75 16.62 20.17 12.49
C LEU A 75 15.37 20.78 13.12
N THR A 76 14.23 20.56 12.48
CA THR A 76 12.92 20.84 13.05
C THR A 76 12.65 19.91 14.24
N ASP A 77 12.08 20.48 15.32
CA ASP A 77 11.78 19.75 16.55
C ASP A 77 10.84 18.57 16.27
N CYS A 78 11.35 17.36 16.50
CA CYS A 78 10.65 16.11 16.22
C CYS A 78 9.45 15.85 17.15
N THR A 79 9.28 16.63 18.22
CA THR A 79 8.09 16.56 19.10
C THR A 79 6.85 17.18 18.47
N LYS A 80 7.01 18.12 17.53
CA LYS A 80 5.88 18.80 16.90
C LYS A 80 5.46 18.07 15.63
N ALA A 81 4.16 17.92 15.45
CA ALA A 81 3.61 17.50 14.17
C ALA A 81 4.05 18.50 13.10
N ILE A 82 4.88 18.07 12.16
CA ILE A 82 5.31 18.91 11.04
C ILE A 82 4.08 19.13 10.16
N ASN A 83 3.72 20.40 9.94
CA ASN A 83 2.69 20.78 9.00
C ASN A 83 3.04 20.19 7.62
N GLU A 84 2.11 19.47 7.00
CA GLU A 84 2.32 18.80 5.71
C GLU A 84 2.80 19.77 4.63
N ASN A 85 2.33 21.02 4.67
CA ASN A 85 2.71 22.08 3.73
C ASN A 85 4.15 22.61 3.94
N LYS A 86 4.77 22.27 5.09
CA LYS A 86 6.15 22.67 5.43
C LYS A 86 7.15 21.51 5.33
N ARG A 87 6.71 20.33 4.87
CA ARG A 87 7.61 19.18 4.68
C ARG A 87 8.50 19.39 3.47
N ASP A 88 9.75 18.94 3.58
CA ASP A 88 10.68 18.90 2.46
C ASP A 88 10.13 17.97 1.38
N LYS A 89 10.23 18.36 0.10
CA LYS A 89 9.79 17.54 -1.04
C LYS A 89 10.59 16.23 -1.21
N ARG A 90 11.69 16.08 -0.46
CA ARG A 90 12.51 14.86 -0.40
C ARG A 90 12.05 13.93 0.72
N ASP A 91 11.17 14.37 1.61
CA ASP A 91 10.51 13.50 2.58
C ASP A 91 9.42 12.69 1.89
N GLU A 92 9.61 11.38 1.81
CA GLU A 92 8.72 10.44 1.11
C GLU A 92 8.34 9.25 2.00
N ALA A 93 9.10 8.96 3.06
CA ALA A 93 8.83 7.86 3.99
C ALA A 93 7.47 8.03 4.69
N TYR A 94 7.03 9.27 4.93
CA TYR A 94 5.70 9.52 5.49
C TYR A 94 4.57 9.13 4.53
N VAL A 95 4.79 9.23 3.21
CA VAL A 95 3.80 8.85 2.18
C VAL A 95 3.61 7.33 2.22
N LEU A 96 4.72 6.59 2.26
CA LEU A 96 4.70 5.14 2.43
C LEU A 96 3.96 4.75 3.71
N VAL A 97 4.29 5.37 4.83
CA VAL A 97 3.64 5.11 6.11
C VAL A 97 2.13 5.39 6.05
N LYS A 98 1.73 6.53 5.46
CA LYS A 98 0.31 6.87 5.29
C LYS A 98 -0.44 5.85 4.46
N SER A 99 0.16 5.32 3.38
CA SER A 99 -0.49 4.30 2.55
C SER A 99 -0.83 3.03 3.33
N TYR A 100 0.12 2.53 4.14
CA TYR A 100 -0.11 1.38 5.02
C TYR A 100 -1.00 1.70 6.22
N LEU A 101 -1.05 2.95 6.68
CA LEU A 101 -2.00 3.38 7.69
C LEU A 101 -3.44 3.26 7.17
N GLU A 102 -3.73 3.79 5.98
CA GLU A 102 -5.06 3.68 5.38
C GLU A 102 -5.44 2.22 5.10
N LEU A 103 -4.50 1.42 4.59
CA LEU A 103 -4.72 -0.01 4.37
C LEU A 103 -4.95 -0.77 5.68
N GLY A 104 -4.21 -0.45 6.74
CA GLY A 104 -4.40 -1.04 8.07
C GLY A 104 -5.77 -0.72 8.66
N ILE A 105 -6.21 0.53 8.57
CA ILE A 105 -7.56 0.96 9.01
C ILE A 105 -8.65 0.21 8.23
N ALA A 106 -8.52 0.12 6.91
CA ALA A 106 -9.45 -0.62 6.07
C ALA A 106 -9.52 -2.11 6.42
N SER A 107 -8.36 -2.73 6.64
CA SER A 107 -8.24 -4.15 6.98
C SER A 107 -8.82 -4.47 8.36
N ASP A 108 -8.52 -3.63 9.37
CA ASP A 108 -9.06 -3.78 10.72
C ASP A 108 -10.60 -3.65 10.74
N PHE A 109 -11.14 -2.68 9.99
CA PHE A 109 -12.58 -2.52 9.86
C PHE A 109 -13.26 -3.76 9.25
N ILE A 110 -12.67 -4.35 8.21
CA ILE A 110 -13.22 -5.55 7.55
C ILE A 110 -13.18 -6.75 8.49
N ASN A 111 -12.05 -6.96 9.17
CA ASN A 111 -11.91 -8.07 10.11
C ASN A 111 -12.94 -7.97 11.24
N LYS A 112 -13.15 -6.78 11.81
CA LYS A 112 -14.20 -6.55 12.82
C LYS A 112 -15.61 -6.76 12.27
N THR A 113 -15.86 -6.32 11.05
CA THR A 113 -17.17 -6.49 10.40
C THR A 113 -17.52 -7.97 10.19
N ARG A 114 -16.54 -8.78 9.77
CA ARG A 114 -16.72 -10.24 9.57
C ARG A 114 -17.00 -10.99 10.87
N LEU A 115 -16.59 -10.47 12.03
CA LEU A 115 -16.90 -11.04 13.33
C LEU A 115 -18.31 -10.65 13.83
N CYS A 116 -18.89 -9.57 13.31
CA CYS A 116 -20.18 -9.01 13.73
C CYS A 116 -21.24 -9.08 12.62
N LEU A 117 -21.38 -10.22 11.94
CA LEU A 117 -22.24 -10.37 10.75
C LEU A 117 -23.71 -10.01 10.99
N TYR A 118 -24.22 -10.28 12.20
CA TYR A 118 -25.65 -10.10 12.53
C TYR A 118 -25.94 -8.87 13.39
N ASN A 119 -24.92 -8.28 14.03
CA ASN A 119 -25.06 -7.13 14.94
C ASN A 119 -24.16 -5.99 14.48
N LYS A 120 -24.49 -5.41 13.33
CA LYS A 120 -23.83 -4.19 12.87
C LYS A 120 -24.17 -3.05 13.82
N SER A 121 -23.16 -2.28 14.22
CA SER A 121 -23.42 -1.07 15.00
C SER A 121 -24.24 -0.07 14.20
N SER A 122 -25.02 0.76 14.87
CA SER A 122 -25.85 1.80 14.23
C SER A 122 -25.03 2.77 13.37
N ASP A 123 -23.73 2.93 13.67
CA ASP A 123 -22.79 3.80 12.96
C ASP A 123 -21.96 3.08 11.88
N TYR A 124 -22.29 1.83 11.54
CA TYR A 124 -21.52 1.00 10.60
C TYR A 124 -21.31 1.67 9.23
N TYR A 125 -22.40 2.13 8.61
CA TYR A 125 -22.33 2.78 7.29
C TYR A 125 -21.59 4.12 7.34
N THR A 126 -21.72 4.84 8.46
CA THR A 126 -20.97 6.09 8.71
C THR A 126 -19.47 5.82 8.78
N LYS A 127 -19.06 4.78 9.51
CA LYS A 127 -17.65 4.35 9.59
C LYS A 127 -17.11 3.90 8.23
N LEU A 128 -17.87 3.09 7.49
CA LEU A 128 -17.48 2.64 6.15
C LEU A 128 -17.30 3.82 5.18
N SER A 129 -18.26 4.75 5.17
CA SER A 129 -18.20 5.97 4.35
C SER A 129 -17.00 6.84 4.72
N TYR A 130 -16.72 6.98 6.02
CA TYR A 130 -15.53 7.70 6.49
C TYR A 130 -14.22 7.07 5.99
N ILE A 131 -14.08 5.74 6.07
CA ILE A 131 -12.90 5.03 5.57
C ILE A 131 -12.74 5.21 4.07
N LYS A 132 -13.81 5.03 3.29
CA LYS A 132 -13.78 5.25 1.82
C LYS A 132 -13.38 6.69 1.49
N SER A 133 -13.90 7.67 2.23
CA SER A 133 -13.53 9.09 2.05
C SER A 133 -12.04 9.33 2.30
N ARG A 134 -11.45 8.71 3.34
CA ARG A 134 -10.01 8.81 3.62
C ARG A 134 -9.18 8.22 2.49
N ILE A 135 -9.55 7.04 1.99
CA ILE A 135 -8.88 6.38 0.88
C ILE A 135 -8.89 7.27 -0.37
N ASN A 136 -10.05 7.82 -0.73
CA ASN A 136 -10.19 8.71 -1.90
C ASN A 136 -9.38 10.01 -1.73
N LYS A 137 -9.38 10.60 -0.54
CA LYS A 137 -8.56 11.78 -0.24
C LYS A 137 -7.07 11.48 -0.36
N PHE A 138 -6.63 10.33 0.12
CA PHE A 138 -5.24 9.92 0.02
C PHE A 138 -4.84 9.59 -1.44
N GLU A 139 -5.73 8.96 -2.21
CA GLU A 139 -5.51 8.72 -3.64
C GLU A 139 -5.36 10.05 -4.42
N HIS A 140 -6.22 11.03 -4.15
CA HIS A 140 -6.08 12.37 -4.71
C HIS A 140 -4.78 13.06 -4.30
N PHE A 141 -4.39 12.92 -3.03
CA PHE A 141 -3.10 13.40 -2.53
C PHE A 141 -1.93 12.79 -3.31
N LEU A 142 -1.92 11.47 -3.56
CA LEU A 142 -0.87 10.81 -4.34
C LEU A 142 -0.74 11.39 -5.75
N GLY A 143 -1.88 11.63 -6.43
CA GLY A 143 -1.88 12.22 -7.78
C GLY A 143 -1.30 13.63 -7.84
N ASN A 144 -1.49 14.42 -6.79
CA ASN A 144 -0.90 15.75 -6.67
C ASN A 144 0.58 15.68 -6.28
N HIS A 145 0.91 14.87 -5.28
CA HIS A 145 2.26 14.71 -4.74
C HIS A 145 3.23 14.18 -5.80
N TYR A 146 2.82 13.18 -6.58
CA TYR A 146 3.62 12.56 -7.64
C TYR A 146 3.38 13.15 -9.03
N SER A 147 2.77 14.34 -9.13
CA SER A 147 2.48 14.98 -10.42
C SER A 147 3.70 15.24 -11.31
N TYR A 148 4.90 15.31 -10.72
CA TYR A 148 6.18 15.45 -11.43
C TYR A 148 6.66 14.17 -12.12
N LEU A 149 6.04 13.01 -11.87
CA LEU A 149 6.38 11.71 -12.49
C LEU A 149 5.66 11.47 -13.83
N GLU A 150 5.12 12.51 -14.46
CA GLU A 150 4.32 12.41 -15.70
C GLU A 150 3.19 11.36 -15.61
N ILE A 151 2.49 11.32 -14.47
CA ILE A 151 1.38 10.40 -14.25
C ILE A 151 0.04 11.01 -14.66
N ASP A 152 -0.89 10.15 -15.05
CA ASP A 152 -2.31 10.50 -15.13
C ASP A 152 -2.86 10.68 -13.71
N LYS A 153 -3.40 11.86 -13.40
CA LYS A 153 -3.84 12.20 -12.04
C LYS A 153 -5.10 11.47 -11.59
N VAL A 154 -5.88 10.92 -12.53
CA VAL A 154 -7.15 10.24 -12.24
C VAL A 154 -6.90 8.77 -11.97
N THR A 155 -6.20 8.11 -12.89
CA THR A 155 -5.91 6.69 -12.83
C THR A 155 -4.64 6.38 -12.05
N LEU A 156 -3.75 7.36 -11.79
CA LEU A 156 -2.42 7.15 -11.20
C LEU A 156 -1.59 6.14 -12.00
N LEU A 157 -1.66 6.22 -13.32
CA LEU A 157 -0.85 5.42 -14.23
C LEU A 157 0.20 6.30 -14.91
N PRO A 158 1.43 5.82 -15.17
CA PRO A 158 2.43 6.56 -15.94
C PRO A 158 1.93 6.89 -17.35
N LYS A 159 2.08 8.14 -17.82
CA LYS A 159 1.67 8.55 -19.18
C LYS A 159 2.62 8.08 -20.26
N SER A 160 3.93 8.02 -19.97
CA SER A 160 4.95 7.54 -20.89
C SER A 160 5.48 6.18 -20.43
N ARG A 161 5.78 5.29 -21.38
CA ARG A 161 6.55 4.06 -21.12
C ARG A 161 8.06 4.34 -20.99
N SER A 162 8.46 5.61 -20.89
CA SER A 162 9.87 5.98 -20.92
C SER A 162 10.62 5.42 -19.70
N SER A 163 11.78 4.81 -19.95
CA SER A 163 12.65 4.21 -18.92
C SER A 163 13.02 5.19 -17.81
N ASN A 164 13.15 6.48 -18.15
CA ASN A 164 13.58 7.53 -17.23
C ASN A 164 12.65 7.73 -16.02
N VAL A 165 11.33 7.48 -16.16
CA VAL A 165 10.39 7.57 -15.04
C VAL A 165 10.69 6.48 -13.99
N TYR A 166 11.13 5.31 -14.44
CA TYR A 166 11.36 4.13 -13.60
C TYR A 166 12.77 4.07 -12.99
N GLU A 167 13.73 4.78 -13.56
CA GLU A 167 15.08 4.97 -12.97
C GLU A 167 15.04 5.86 -11.72
N ASN A 168 13.95 6.60 -11.52
CA ASN A 168 13.78 7.46 -10.36
C ASN A 168 13.48 6.62 -9.11
N LYS A 169 14.36 6.63 -8.10
CA LYS A 169 14.12 6.00 -6.78
C LYS A 169 12.76 6.37 -6.16
N LYS A 170 12.22 7.55 -6.49
CA LYS A 170 10.89 7.98 -6.03
C LYS A 170 9.73 7.20 -6.66
N TYR A 171 9.95 6.59 -7.83
CA TYR A 171 8.95 5.75 -8.49
C TYR A 171 8.59 4.51 -7.66
N ALA A 172 9.56 3.92 -6.93
CA ALA A 172 9.29 2.78 -6.06
C ALA A 172 8.30 3.13 -4.94
N LEU A 173 8.43 4.31 -4.32
CA LEU A 173 7.52 4.77 -3.26
C LEU A 173 6.15 5.13 -3.83
N PHE A 174 6.10 5.77 -4.99
CA PHE A 174 4.86 5.98 -5.74
C PHE A 174 4.16 4.65 -6.03
N PHE A 175 4.87 3.69 -6.62
CA PHE A 175 4.35 2.37 -6.96
C PHE A 175 3.78 1.68 -5.72
N VAL A 176 4.56 1.60 -4.64
CA VAL A 176 4.14 0.93 -3.40
C VAL A 176 2.92 1.60 -2.81
N SER A 177 2.94 2.93 -2.67
CA SER A 177 1.82 3.67 -2.09
C SER A 177 0.55 3.54 -2.92
N THR A 178 0.69 3.51 -4.25
CA THR A 178 -0.44 3.45 -5.19
C THR A 178 -1.10 2.07 -5.22
N TYR A 179 -0.34 0.97 -5.32
CA TYR A 179 -0.99 -0.34 -5.28
C TYR A 179 -1.60 -0.60 -3.89
N THR A 180 -0.93 -0.15 -2.82
CA THR A 180 -1.40 -0.31 -1.43
C THR A 180 -2.76 0.37 -1.22
N ILE A 181 -2.93 1.61 -1.69
CA ILE A 181 -4.20 2.33 -1.55
C ILE A 181 -5.30 1.74 -2.44
N ARG A 182 -4.95 1.21 -3.62
CA ARG A 182 -5.93 0.51 -4.49
C ARG A 182 -6.39 -0.80 -3.87
N VAL A 183 -5.51 -1.57 -3.23
CA VAL A 183 -5.89 -2.73 -2.44
C VAL A 183 -6.85 -2.31 -1.32
N ALA A 184 -6.56 -1.23 -0.59
CA ALA A 184 -7.45 -0.70 0.44
C ALA A 184 -8.84 -0.32 -0.13
N SER A 185 -8.87 0.28 -1.32
CA SER A 185 -10.11 0.62 -2.02
C SER A 185 -10.90 -0.64 -2.42
N ILE A 186 -10.25 -1.65 -2.99
CA ILE A 186 -10.87 -2.91 -3.37
C ILE A 186 -11.50 -3.59 -2.14
N ILE A 187 -10.73 -3.79 -1.07
CA ILE A 187 -11.20 -4.54 0.10
C ILE A 187 -12.39 -3.83 0.78
N THR A 188 -12.41 -2.50 0.80
CA THR A 188 -13.52 -1.74 1.42
C THR A 188 -14.78 -1.74 0.56
N HIS A 189 -14.67 -1.80 -0.77
CA HIS A 189 -15.82 -1.93 -1.66
C HIS A 189 -16.35 -3.36 -1.71
N MET A 190 -15.50 -4.38 -1.55
CA MET A 190 -15.94 -5.78 -1.47
C MET A 190 -16.96 -6.03 -0.35
N ILE A 191 -16.98 -5.19 0.69
CA ILE A 191 -17.95 -5.28 1.79
C ILE A 191 -19.40 -5.07 1.33
N ASP A 192 -19.63 -4.22 0.33
CA ASP A 192 -20.97 -3.96 -0.20
C ASP A 192 -21.44 -5.04 -1.18
N ILE A 193 -20.54 -5.96 -1.58
CA ILE A 193 -20.85 -7.04 -2.49
C ILE A 193 -21.47 -8.20 -1.70
N VAL A 194 -22.80 -8.29 -1.78
CA VAL A 194 -23.57 -9.39 -1.17
C VAL A 194 -23.85 -10.49 -2.18
N PRO A 195 -23.86 -11.77 -1.78
CA PRO A 195 -24.25 -12.89 -2.65
C PRO A 195 -25.70 -12.77 -3.12
N TYR A 196 -26.59 -12.30 -2.24
CA TYR A 196 -28.01 -12.15 -2.48
C TYR A 196 -28.59 -11.04 -1.60
N SER A 197 -29.54 -10.27 -2.14
CA SER A 197 -30.33 -9.29 -1.40
C SER A 197 -31.64 -9.04 -2.13
N LEU A 198 -32.73 -8.88 -1.36
CA LEU A 198 -34.01 -8.40 -1.87
C LEU A 198 -34.17 -6.88 -1.75
N ASP A 199 -33.29 -6.23 -0.99
CA ASP A 199 -33.24 -4.77 -0.85
C ASP A 199 -32.65 -4.13 -2.12
N PRO A 200 -33.43 -3.32 -2.89
CA PRO A 200 -32.96 -2.63 -4.09
C PRO A 200 -31.75 -1.73 -3.82
N ASP A 201 -31.71 -1.05 -2.68
CA ASP A 201 -30.63 -0.13 -2.36
C ASP A 201 -29.32 -0.90 -2.14
N GLN A 202 -29.38 -2.07 -1.50
CA GLN A 202 -28.22 -2.95 -1.35
C GLN A 202 -27.76 -3.53 -2.69
N LEU A 203 -28.68 -3.85 -3.60
CA LEU A 203 -28.33 -4.32 -4.94
C LEU A 203 -27.64 -3.23 -5.76
N GLU A 204 -28.11 -1.98 -5.66
CA GLU A 204 -27.47 -0.84 -6.32
C GLU A 204 -26.05 -0.59 -5.76
N ARG A 205 -25.90 -0.59 -4.43
CA ARG A 205 -24.59 -0.49 -3.77
C ARG A 205 -23.63 -1.61 -4.21
N SER A 206 -24.12 -2.84 -4.28
CA SER A 206 -23.36 -4.01 -4.72
C SER A 206 -22.90 -3.85 -6.19
N LYS A 207 -23.79 -3.37 -7.07
CA LYS A 207 -23.45 -3.11 -8.49
C LYS A 207 -22.38 -2.02 -8.62
N ALA A 208 -22.52 -0.91 -7.90
CA ALA A 208 -21.52 0.16 -7.88
C ALA A 208 -20.18 -0.35 -7.34
N ALA A 209 -20.19 -1.12 -6.26
CA ALA A 209 -18.99 -1.70 -5.66
C ALA A 209 -18.27 -2.69 -6.59
N LYS A 210 -19.01 -3.57 -7.28
CA LYS A 210 -18.46 -4.48 -8.29
C LYS A 210 -17.73 -3.71 -9.40
N ASN A 211 -18.36 -2.67 -9.94
CA ASN A 211 -17.73 -1.82 -10.95
C ASN A 211 -16.44 -1.21 -10.42
N ILE A 212 -16.46 -0.56 -9.26
CA ILE A 212 -15.26 0.05 -8.65
C ILE A 212 -14.14 -0.99 -8.47
N CYS A 213 -14.46 -2.19 -7.99
CA CYS A 213 -13.49 -3.27 -7.84
C CYS A 213 -12.85 -3.67 -9.18
N ILE A 214 -13.65 -3.80 -10.25
CA ILE A 214 -13.16 -4.10 -11.60
C ILE A 214 -12.22 -2.99 -12.09
N TYR A 215 -12.61 -1.71 -11.98
CA TYR A 215 -11.76 -0.59 -12.40
C TYR A 215 -10.44 -0.56 -11.63
N LYS A 216 -10.49 -0.66 -10.29
CA LYS A 216 -9.28 -0.67 -9.45
C LYS A 216 -8.39 -1.89 -9.71
N ALA A 217 -8.97 -3.05 -10.03
CA ALA A 217 -8.21 -4.23 -10.39
C ALA A 217 -7.46 -4.04 -11.73
N ILE A 218 -8.13 -3.49 -12.75
CA ILE A 218 -7.51 -3.19 -14.06
C ILE A 218 -6.36 -2.20 -13.88
N GLU A 219 -6.58 -1.12 -13.14
CA GLU A 219 -5.56 -0.11 -12.86
C GLU A 219 -4.37 -0.73 -12.11
N THR A 220 -4.63 -1.59 -11.13
CA THR A 220 -3.59 -2.28 -10.33
C THR A 220 -2.74 -3.20 -11.20
N ILE A 221 -3.36 -4.05 -12.03
CA ILE A 221 -2.61 -4.92 -12.95
C ILE A 221 -1.84 -4.11 -13.99
N THR A 222 -2.41 -3.02 -14.49
CA THR A 222 -1.71 -2.13 -15.43
C THR A 222 -0.46 -1.53 -14.79
N LEU A 223 -0.57 -1.03 -13.55
CA LEU A 223 0.56 -0.48 -12.80
C LEU A 223 1.63 -1.55 -12.52
N ILE A 224 1.24 -2.75 -12.10
CA ILE A 224 2.16 -3.87 -11.84
C ILE A 224 2.87 -4.28 -13.13
N LYS A 225 2.13 -4.42 -14.24
CA LYS A 225 2.68 -4.77 -15.54
C LYS A 225 3.75 -3.78 -15.99
N SER A 226 3.44 -2.48 -15.94
CA SER A 226 4.40 -1.43 -16.30
C SER A 226 5.64 -1.44 -15.39
N SER A 227 5.44 -1.64 -14.08
CA SER A 227 6.54 -1.65 -13.11
C SER A 227 7.41 -2.91 -13.22
N MET A 228 6.84 -4.06 -13.61
CA MET A 228 7.55 -5.32 -13.81
C MET A 228 8.50 -5.27 -15.01
N THR A 229 8.16 -4.49 -16.05
CA THR A 229 9.06 -4.27 -17.19
C THR A 229 10.30 -3.49 -16.78
N ALA A 230 10.20 -2.60 -15.78
CA ALA A 230 11.29 -1.72 -15.39
C ALA A 230 12.08 -2.19 -14.15
N MET A 231 11.42 -2.82 -13.18
CA MET A 231 12.01 -3.19 -11.88
C MET A 231 11.79 -4.68 -11.51
N GLY A 232 11.56 -5.53 -12.53
CA GLY A 232 11.03 -6.89 -12.40
C GLY A 232 11.50 -7.68 -11.17
N PRO A 233 12.79 -8.02 -11.00
CA PRO A 233 13.23 -8.83 -9.86
C PRO A 233 13.04 -8.15 -8.50
N THR A 234 13.15 -6.82 -8.44
CA THR A 234 13.15 -6.05 -7.19
C THR A 234 11.75 -5.94 -6.57
N ILE A 235 10.70 -5.93 -7.40
CA ILE A 235 9.33 -5.71 -6.92
C ILE A 235 8.54 -7.01 -6.69
N ILE A 236 9.04 -8.16 -7.16
CA ILE A 236 8.37 -9.45 -6.92
C ILE A 236 8.52 -9.82 -5.45
N ASN A 237 7.43 -9.69 -4.71
CA ASN A 237 7.34 -10.06 -3.30
C ASN A 237 5.91 -10.49 -2.95
N ILE A 238 5.74 -11.00 -1.73
CA ILE A 238 4.46 -11.52 -1.24
C ILE A 238 3.32 -10.49 -1.27
N CYS A 239 3.60 -9.20 -1.06
CA CYS A 239 2.58 -8.15 -1.09
C CYS A 239 2.06 -7.92 -2.52
N ILE A 240 2.94 -7.94 -3.51
CA ILE A 240 2.54 -7.87 -4.92
C ILE A 240 1.79 -9.13 -5.32
N PHE A 241 2.24 -10.31 -4.88
CA PHE A 241 1.52 -11.55 -5.12
C PHE A 241 0.09 -11.50 -4.56
N TYR A 242 -0.09 -10.98 -3.35
CA TYR A 242 -1.41 -10.77 -2.76
C TYR A 242 -2.26 -9.78 -3.58
N ALA A 243 -1.69 -8.64 -3.99
CA ALA A 243 -2.38 -7.65 -4.81
C ALA A 243 -2.81 -8.23 -6.18
N VAL A 244 -1.97 -9.06 -6.81
CA VAL A 244 -2.31 -9.77 -8.05
C VAL A 244 -3.39 -10.83 -7.78
N SER A 245 -3.33 -11.52 -6.65
CA SER A 245 -4.31 -12.54 -6.24
C SER A 245 -5.72 -11.97 -6.06
N ILE A 246 -5.85 -10.84 -5.36
CA ILE A 246 -7.16 -10.20 -5.19
C ILE A 246 -7.72 -9.68 -6.53
N CYS A 247 -6.87 -9.15 -7.42
CA CYS A 247 -7.28 -8.76 -8.77
C CYS A 247 -7.70 -9.98 -9.60
N GLY A 248 -6.96 -11.09 -9.52
CA GLY A 248 -7.29 -12.34 -10.17
C GLY A 248 -8.66 -12.87 -9.78
N ALA A 249 -8.98 -12.85 -8.48
CA ALA A 249 -10.30 -13.24 -7.99
C ALA A 249 -11.42 -12.37 -8.59
N ILE A 250 -11.22 -11.06 -8.72
CA ILE A 250 -12.18 -10.15 -9.36
C ILE A 250 -12.34 -10.51 -10.84
N PHE A 251 -11.25 -10.76 -11.57
CA PHE A 251 -11.31 -11.05 -13.00
C PHE A 251 -11.93 -12.40 -13.32
N VAL A 252 -11.66 -13.44 -12.53
CA VAL A 252 -12.33 -14.74 -12.68
C VAL A 252 -13.85 -14.58 -12.61
N ASN A 253 -14.35 -13.70 -11.74
CA ASN A 253 -15.79 -13.44 -11.59
C ASN A 253 -16.36 -12.43 -12.61
N SER A 254 -15.53 -11.81 -13.45
CA SER A 254 -15.97 -10.76 -14.38
C SER A 254 -15.58 -10.99 -15.83
N VAL A 255 -14.77 -12.00 -16.13
CA VAL A 255 -14.33 -12.31 -17.50
C VAL A 255 -15.50 -12.67 -18.41
N ASP A 256 -16.57 -13.27 -17.87
CA ASP A 256 -17.75 -13.66 -18.63
C ASP A 256 -18.79 -12.52 -18.79
N LEU A 257 -18.51 -11.32 -18.25
CA LEU A 257 -19.35 -10.13 -18.43
C LEU A 257 -19.10 -9.50 -19.81
N LEU A 258 -19.67 -10.10 -20.85
CA LEU A 258 -19.49 -9.69 -22.25
C LEU A 258 -20.01 -8.28 -22.55
N ASP A 259 -21.03 -7.83 -21.82
CA ASP A 259 -21.67 -6.52 -21.95
C ASP A 259 -20.96 -5.41 -21.15
N HIS A 260 -19.95 -5.75 -20.35
CA HIS A 260 -19.24 -4.75 -19.55
C HIS A 260 -18.37 -3.84 -20.45
N PRO A 261 -18.38 -2.51 -20.26
CA PRO A 261 -17.65 -1.56 -21.13
C PRO A 261 -16.13 -1.73 -21.13
N LYS A 262 -15.59 -2.47 -20.14
CA LYS A 262 -14.17 -2.81 -20.01
C LYS A 262 -13.86 -4.29 -20.26
N HIS A 263 -14.77 -5.07 -20.85
CA HIS A 263 -14.60 -6.51 -21.07
C HIS A 263 -13.22 -6.87 -21.67
N ARG A 264 -12.79 -6.16 -22.72
CA ARG A 264 -11.46 -6.35 -23.31
C ARG A 264 -10.31 -6.19 -22.30
N ALA A 265 -10.36 -5.12 -21.49
CA ALA A 265 -9.33 -4.84 -20.49
C ALA A 265 -9.35 -5.86 -19.35
N ILE A 266 -10.53 -6.40 -18.99
CA ILE A 266 -10.66 -7.51 -18.03
C ILE A 266 -9.94 -8.74 -18.57
N SER A 267 -10.26 -9.15 -19.80
CA SER A 267 -9.68 -10.33 -20.45
C SER A 267 -8.15 -10.21 -20.62
N GLU A 268 -7.65 -9.04 -21.03
CA GLU A 268 -6.21 -8.78 -21.14
C GLU A 268 -5.51 -8.78 -19.76
N SER A 269 -6.13 -8.18 -18.75
CA SER A 269 -5.58 -8.15 -17.38
C SER A 269 -5.56 -9.55 -16.77
N PHE A 270 -6.60 -10.36 -16.99
CA PHE A 270 -6.68 -11.74 -16.50
C PHE A 270 -5.59 -12.62 -17.10
N LYS A 271 -5.32 -12.51 -18.42
CA LYS A 271 -4.20 -13.21 -19.06
C LYS A 271 -2.87 -12.86 -18.38
N TYR A 272 -2.64 -11.58 -18.10
CA TYR A 272 -1.43 -11.15 -17.41
C TYR A 272 -1.34 -11.69 -15.97
N VAL A 273 -2.46 -11.78 -15.23
CA VAL A 273 -2.48 -12.42 -13.90
C VAL A 273 -1.97 -13.86 -13.97
N LEU A 274 -2.44 -14.64 -14.94
CA LEU A 274 -2.00 -16.03 -15.13
C LEU A 274 -0.50 -16.13 -15.48
N GLU A 275 -0.02 -15.23 -16.35
CA GLU A 275 1.41 -15.13 -16.67
C GLU A 275 2.25 -14.75 -15.43
N PHE A 276 1.76 -13.81 -14.63
CA PHE A 276 2.42 -13.39 -13.40
C PHE A 276 2.54 -14.55 -12.41
N PHE A 277 1.49 -15.34 -12.21
CA PHE A 277 1.56 -16.49 -11.31
C PHE A 277 2.55 -17.55 -11.79
N LYS A 278 2.59 -17.86 -13.09
CA LYS A 278 3.60 -18.77 -13.65
C LYS A 278 5.02 -18.25 -13.36
N LYS A 279 5.25 -16.96 -13.58
CA LYS A 279 6.54 -16.31 -13.30
C LYS A 279 6.87 -16.35 -11.81
N TYR A 280 5.92 -16.04 -10.93
CA TYR A 280 6.13 -16.08 -9.48
C TYR A 280 6.50 -17.50 -9.00
N CYS A 281 5.80 -18.54 -9.46
CA CYS A 281 6.11 -19.92 -9.14
C CYS A 281 7.53 -20.30 -9.58
N SER A 282 7.94 -19.89 -10.79
CA SER A 282 9.31 -20.15 -11.28
C SER A 282 10.37 -19.50 -10.38
N PHE A 283 10.15 -18.27 -9.91
CA PHE A 283 11.07 -17.62 -8.96
C PHE A 283 11.15 -18.35 -7.63
N GLN A 284 10.01 -18.85 -7.12
CA GLN A 284 9.99 -19.60 -5.87
C GLN A 284 10.74 -20.93 -6.01
N SER A 285 10.55 -21.64 -7.13
CA SER A 285 11.32 -22.86 -7.45
C SER A 285 12.82 -22.58 -7.51
N SER A 286 13.26 -21.57 -8.26
CA SER A 286 14.69 -21.22 -8.34
C SER A 286 15.27 -20.77 -6.99
N SER A 287 14.49 -20.07 -6.16
CA SER A 287 14.92 -19.70 -4.80
C SER A 287 15.12 -20.95 -3.93
N SER A 288 14.21 -21.92 -4.03
CA SER A 288 14.31 -23.19 -3.28
C SER A 288 15.50 -24.04 -3.73
N GLU A 289 15.79 -24.10 -5.03
CA GLU A 289 16.98 -24.77 -5.58
C GLU A 289 18.27 -24.13 -5.07
N PHE A 290 18.31 -22.79 -5.03
CA PHE A 290 19.46 -22.06 -4.50
C PHE A 290 19.66 -22.28 -2.99
N GLU A 291 18.59 -22.30 -2.19
CA GLU A 291 18.67 -22.63 -0.77
C GLU A 291 19.19 -24.06 -0.56
N ASN A 292 18.67 -25.02 -1.33
CA ASN A 292 19.09 -26.42 -1.28
C ASN A 292 20.56 -26.60 -1.70
N SER A 293 21.06 -25.81 -2.65
CA SER A 293 22.47 -25.83 -3.08
C SER A 293 23.45 -25.31 -2.02
N LYS A 294 22.95 -24.58 -1.01
CA LYS A 294 23.75 -24.01 0.08
C LYS A 294 23.76 -24.84 1.35
N THR A 295 22.82 -25.76 1.51
CA THR A 295 22.89 -26.81 2.53
C THR A 295 23.94 -27.84 2.10
N PRO A 296 25.09 -27.96 2.79
CA PRO A 296 25.97 -29.09 2.53
C PRO A 296 25.17 -30.35 2.84
N THR A 297 25.07 -31.25 1.85
CA THR A 297 24.66 -32.63 2.08
C THR A 297 25.48 -33.15 3.24
N SER A 298 24.83 -33.35 4.40
CA SER A 298 25.44 -34.03 5.53
C SER A 298 25.98 -35.36 5.02
N PHE A 299 27.30 -35.50 5.09
CA PHE A 299 28.00 -36.72 4.68
C PHE A 299 27.47 -37.93 5.49
N PRO A 300 27.43 -39.13 4.87
CA PRO A 300 27.12 -40.39 5.56
C PRO A 300 28.14 -40.71 6.65
#